data_AF-A0A2S5JED4-F1
#
_entry.id   AF-A0A2S5JED4-F1
#
_cell.length_a   1.000
_cell.length_b   1.000
_cell.length_c   1.000
_cell.angle_alpha   90.00
_cell.angle_beta   90.00
_cell.angle_gamma   90.00
#
_symmetry.space_group_name_H-M   'P 1'
#
loop_
_entity.id
_entity.type
_entity.pdbx_description
1 polymer ?
#
loop_
_entity_poly.entity_id
_entity_poly.type
_entity_poly.pdbx_seq_one_letter_code
_entity_poly.pdbx_strand_id
1 'polypeptide(L)'
;MTNQMHKIAITGRLTSFLRRRAKPRHLAEDEQATDAEIEALARRIVAYAPTDQAGLAEWWERFERRLEDAGNGRHWPSPREVSEAASQTPRSARQAPDAAVEVEVGSREWQLDVLARRIREGLPVSEMDLWGRNAVELIRSGRVDREQIERARLAYTAELVDLYGEAAAAARIAQLAAHHEACLGAASERPQTGARPDRRASAAAAARILATAAASVSATKPAA
;
A
#
# COMPACT_ATOMS: atom_id res chain seq x y z
N MET A 1 -9.65 24.57 -11.48
CA MET A 1 -9.92 25.34 -10.23
C MET A 1 -10.02 24.48 -8.96
N THR A 2 -9.76 23.16 -9.03
CA THR A 2 -9.88 22.20 -7.91
C THR A 2 -8.71 22.22 -6.92
N ASN A 3 -7.50 22.53 -7.40
CA ASN A 3 -6.27 22.42 -6.60
C ASN A 3 -6.19 23.48 -5.46
N GLN A 4 -6.68 24.70 -5.70
CA GLN A 4 -6.67 25.76 -4.68
C GLN A 4 -7.63 25.47 -3.51
N MET A 5 -8.85 25.00 -3.80
CA MET A 5 -9.81 24.65 -2.75
C MET A 5 -9.37 23.43 -1.94
N HIS A 6 -8.71 22.48 -2.61
CA HIS A 6 -8.15 21.29 -1.96
C HIS A 6 -7.03 21.66 -0.97
N LYS A 7 -6.10 22.55 -1.37
CA LYS A 7 -5.05 23.08 -0.50
C LYS A 7 -5.65 23.80 0.72
N ILE A 8 -6.66 24.65 0.52
CA ILE A 8 -7.36 25.36 1.61
C ILE A 8 -7.97 24.37 2.62
N ALA A 9 -8.62 23.31 2.14
CA ALA A 9 -9.23 22.30 3.00
C ALA A 9 -8.20 21.56 3.86
N ILE A 10 -7.05 21.18 3.28
CA ILE A 10 -5.94 20.55 4.00
C ILE A 10 -5.34 21.50 5.02
N THR A 11 -5.05 22.74 4.63
CA THR A 11 -4.48 23.74 5.54
C THR A 11 -5.41 23.99 6.73
N GLY A 12 -6.72 24.15 6.51
CA GLY A 12 -7.68 24.37 7.59
C GLY A 12 -7.73 23.21 8.60
N ARG A 13 -7.71 21.97 8.10
CA ARG A 13 -7.68 20.77 8.96
C ARG A 13 -6.35 20.64 9.71
N LEU A 14 -5.22 20.89 9.03
CA LEU A 14 -3.89 20.86 9.62
C LEU A 14 -3.76 21.91 10.74
N THR A 15 -4.18 23.14 10.49
CA THR A 15 -4.17 24.21 11.51
C THR A 15 -5.01 23.81 12.72
N SER A 16 -6.18 23.19 12.50
CA SER A 16 -7.03 22.70 13.59
C SER A 16 -6.34 21.62 14.43
N PHE A 17 -5.63 20.70 13.77
CA PHE A 17 -4.82 19.67 14.43
C PHE A 17 -3.67 20.29 15.25
N LEU A 18 -2.92 21.21 14.66
CA LEU A 18 -1.74 21.84 15.26
C LEU A 18 -2.07 22.76 16.45
N ARG A 19 -3.26 23.36 16.48
CA ARG A 19 -3.73 24.19 17.61
C ARG A 19 -3.81 23.43 18.93
N ARG A 20 -3.98 22.11 18.90
CA ARG A 20 -4.04 21.26 20.10
C ARG A 20 -2.66 20.84 20.60
N ARG A 21 -1.59 21.28 19.94
CA ARG A 21 -0.20 20.85 20.18
C ARG A 21 0.70 22.03 20.53
N ALA A 22 1.75 21.75 21.28
CA ALA A 22 2.78 22.71 21.66
C ALA A 22 3.57 23.17 20.43
N LYS A 23 3.53 24.47 20.19
CA LYS A 23 4.23 25.15 19.10
C LYS A 23 5.75 25.14 19.34
N PRO A 24 6.59 24.90 18.32
CA PRO A 24 8.03 25.01 18.44
C PRO A 24 8.47 26.40 18.91
N ARG A 25 9.47 26.48 19.80
CA ARG A 25 9.94 27.74 20.41
C ARG A 25 10.40 28.77 19.36
N HIS A 26 11.03 28.32 18.28
CA HIS A 26 11.51 29.19 17.21
C HIS A 26 10.38 29.80 16.37
N LEU A 27 9.15 29.32 16.49
CA LEU A 27 7.96 29.86 15.82
C LEU A 27 7.08 30.67 16.78
N ALA A 28 7.39 30.71 18.08
CA ALA A 28 6.48 31.24 19.09
C ALA A 28 6.10 32.72 18.86
N GLU A 29 7.04 33.53 18.38
CA GLU A 29 6.90 34.99 18.25
C GLU A 29 6.70 35.45 16.80
N ASP A 30 6.85 34.55 15.82
CA ASP A 30 6.79 34.89 14.40
C ASP A 30 5.59 34.22 13.71
N GLU A 31 4.54 35.02 13.48
CA GLU A 31 3.32 34.60 12.79
C GLU A 31 3.58 34.25 11.31
N GLN A 32 4.49 34.96 10.64
CA GLN A 32 4.86 34.66 9.25
C GLN A 32 5.61 33.33 9.15
N ALA A 33 6.55 33.07 10.06
CA ALA A 33 7.23 31.77 10.11
C ALA A 33 6.26 30.63 10.46
N THR A 34 5.23 30.92 11.27
CA THR A 34 4.19 29.95 11.60
C THR A 34 3.38 29.56 10.37
N ASP A 35 2.90 30.55 9.62
CA ASP A 35 2.13 30.31 8.40
C ASP A 35 2.97 29.61 7.34
N ALA A 36 4.25 30.00 7.19
CA ALA A 36 5.18 29.35 6.28
C ALA A 36 5.41 27.87 6.64
N GLU A 37 5.51 27.55 7.93
CA GLU A 37 5.67 26.18 8.40
C GLU A 37 4.40 25.35 8.15
N ILE A 38 3.21 25.90 8.46
CA ILE A 38 1.93 25.24 8.16
C ILE A 38 1.81 24.98 6.67
N GLU A 39 2.18 25.94 5.82
CA GLU A 39 2.16 25.77 4.38
C GLU A 39 3.16 24.71 3.90
N ALA A 40 4.36 24.66 4.49
CA ALA A 40 5.36 23.64 4.19
C ALA A 40 4.86 22.22 4.52
N LEU A 41 4.20 22.04 5.66
CA LEU A 41 3.60 20.77 6.06
C LEU A 41 2.39 20.42 5.19
N ALA A 42 1.51 21.38 4.91
CA ALA A 42 0.35 21.18 4.04
C ALA A 42 0.76 20.73 2.63
N ARG A 43 1.82 21.31 2.05
CA ARG A 43 2.36 20.89 0.74
C ARG A 43 2.75 19.41 0.70
N ARG A 44 3.30 18.89 1.81
CA ARG A 44 3.67 17.46 1.90
C ARG A 44 2.44 16.57 1.95
N ILE A 45 1.38 17.01 2.63
CA ILE A 45 0.12 16.26 2.73
C ILE A 45 -0.61 16.22 1.40
N VAL A 46 -0.65 17.34 0.67
CA VAL A 46 -1.32 17.46 -0.65
C VAL A 46 -0.83 16.38 -1.63
N ALA A 47 0.44 15.98 -1.57
CA ALA A 47 0.98 14.95 -2.46
C ALA A 47 0.31 13.56 -2.27
N TYR A 48 -0.21 13.28 -1.08
CA TYR A 48 -0.78 11.97 -0.72
C TYR A 48 -2.29 12.02 -0.49
N ALA A 49 -2.85 13.17 -0.13
CA ALA A 49 -4.26 13.32 0.16
C ALA A 49 -5.15 13.08 -1.08
N PRO A 50 -6.37 12.53 -0.91
CA PRO A 50 -7.38 12.46 -1.96
C PRO A 50 -7.91 13.84 -2.35
N THR A 51 -8.11 14.10 -3.65
CA THR A 51 -8.56 15.41 -4.16
C THR A 51 -10.03 15.70 -3.84
N ASP A 52 -10.86 14.67 -3.65
CA ASP A 52 -12.28 14.85 -3.35
C ASP A 52 -12.54 15.12 -1.87
N GLN A 53 -13.63 15.81 -1.57
CA GLN A 53 -13.94 16.23 -0.21
C GLN A 53 -14.32 15.07 0.72
N ALA A 54 -15.01 14.04 0.22
CA ALA A 54 -15.48 12.92 1.05
C ALA A 54 -14.34 11.95 1.39
N GLY A 55 -13.54 11.59 0.39
CA GLY A 55 -12.33 10.80 0.51
C GLY A 55 -11.26 11.53 1.32
N LEU A 56 -11.11 12.85 1.17
CA LEU A 56 -10.26 13.65 2.05
C LEU A 56 -10.72 13.55 3.50
N ALA A 57 -12.03 13.64 3.78
CA ALA A 57 -12.54 13.56 5.14
C ALA A 57 -12.23 12.20 5.79
N GLU A 58 -12.50 11.12 5.08
CA GLU A 58 -12.25 9.75 5.54
C GLU A 58 -10.75 9.46 5.69
N TRP A 59 -9.94 9.87 4.70
CA TRP A 59 -8.49 9.71 4.72
C TRP A 59 -7.85 10.50 5.87
N TRP A 60 -8.34 11.72 6.11
CA TRP A 60 -7.82 12.61 7.14
C TRP A 60 -7.89 12.01 8.53
N GLU A 61 -8.99 11.35 8.90
CA GLU A 61 -9.12 10.70 10.22
C GLU A 61 -8.10 9.58 10.46
N ARG A 62 -7.72 8.87 9.39
CA ARG A 62 -6.71 7.80 9.45
C ARG A 62 -5.30 8.39 9.48
N PHE A 63 -5.08 9.42 8.66
CA PHE A 63 -3.83 10.17 8.63
C PHE A 63 -3.55 10.81 9.99
N GLU A 64 -4.55 11.45 10.59
CA GLU A 64 -4.46 12.09 11.90
C GLU A 64 -4.06 11.09 12.99
N ARG A 65 -4.73 9.92 13.05
CA ARG A 65 -4.36 8.84 13.99
C ARG A 65 -2.92 8.37 13.79
N ARG A 66 -2.50 8.13 12.54
CA ARG A 66 -1.12 7.71 12.25
C ARG A 66 -0.10 8.78 12.62
N LEU A 67 -0.43 10.04 12.42
CA LEU A 67 0.42 11.17 12.80
C LEU A 67 0.51 11.33 14.32
N GLU A 68 -0.56 10.98 15.04
CA GLU A 68 -0.57 10.89 16.51
C GLU A 68 0.30 9.72 17.00
N ASP A 69 0.22 8.55 16.35
CA ASP A 69 0.99 7.36 16.70
C ASP A 69 2.49 7.51 16.38
N ALA A 70 2.82 8.14 15.25
CA ALA A 70 4.20 8.37 14.81
C ALA A 70 4.87 9.55 15.53
N GLY A 71 4.07 10.51 16.01
CA GLY A 71 4.56 11.75 16.58
C GLY A 71 5.14 11.58 17.98
N ASN A 72 6.24 12.27 18.24
CA ASN A 72 6.89 12.35 19.56
C ASN A 72 6.11 13.23 20.58
N GLY A 73 4.87 12.84 20.91
CA GLY A 73 4.07 13.43 21.99
C GLY A 73 3.27 14.68 21.61
N ARG A 74 3.21 15.69 22.49
CA ARG A 74 2.34 16.88 22.38
C ARG A 74 2.87 17.99 21.49
N HIS A 75 4.00 17.82 20.80
CA HIS A 75 4.60 18.85 19.96
C HIS A 75 4.06 18.82 18.52
N TRP A 76 4.31 19.88 17.76
CA TRP A 76 4.08 19.87 16.31
C TRP A 76 4.90 18.74 15.66
N PRO A 77 4.30 18.00 14.71
CA PRO A 77 4.99 16.95 14.00
C PRO A 77 6.07 17.56 13.09
N SER A 78 7.18 16.85 12.97
CA SER A 78 8.24 17.18 12.05
C SER A 78 7.80 16.95 10.60
N PRO A 79 8.45 17.61 9.63
CA PRO A 79 8.12 17.41 8.23
C PRO A 79 8.30 15.96 7.76
N ARG A 80 9.19 15.19 8.39
CA ARG A 80 9.40 13.76 8.09
C ARG A 80 8.24 12.91 8.60
N GLU A 81 7.80 13.12 9.83
CA GLU A 81 6.66 12.41 10.42
C GLU A 81 5.38 12.65 9.60
N VAL A 82 5.16 13.89 9.15
CA VAL A 82 4.03 14.21 8.25
C VAL A 82 4.11 13.44 6.95
N SER A 83 5.27 13.42 6.28
CA SER A 83 5.44 12.67 5.03
C SER A 83 5.28 11.17 5.21
N GLU A 84 5.82 10.62 6.30
CA GLU A 84 5.74 9.19 6.61
C GLU A 84 4.30 8.77 6.91
N ALA A 85 3.61 9.48 7.80
CA ALA A 85 2.19 9.23 8.11
C ALA A 85 1.31 9.37 6.86
N ALA A 86 1.53 10.38 6.03
CA ALA A 86 0.77 10.59 4.80
C ALA A 86 0.98 9.45 3.78
N SER A 87 2.24 9.02 3.59
CA SER A 87 2.59 7.91 2.67
C SER A 87 2.03 6.56 3.09
N GLN A 88 1.91 6.32 4.40
CA GLN A 88 1.40 5.08 4.96
C GLN A 88 -0.12 5.08 5.14
N THR A 89 -0.79 6.21 4.90
CA THR A 89 -2.25 6.30 5.01
C THR A 89 -2.87 5.88 3.67
N PRO A 90 -3.51 4.70 3.58
CA PRO A 90 -4.09 4.24 2.33
C PRO A 90 -5.24 5.16 1.91
N ARG A 91 -5.23 5.57 0.64
CA ARG A 91 -6.41 6.17 0.01
C ARG A 91 -7.50 5.11 0.04
N SER A 92 -8.71 5.49 0.49
CA SER A 92 -9.86 4.58 0.43
C SER A 92 -9.98 4.01 -0.99
N ALA A 93 -10.29 2.71 -1.11
CA ALA A 93 -10.33 1.96 -2.37
C ALA A 93 -11.23 2.57 -3.47
N ARG A 94 -12.00 3.61 -3.13
CA ARG A 94 -12.92 4.33 -4.00
C ARG A 94 -12.27 5.30 -4.97
N GLN A 95 -10.95 5.53 -4.92
CA GLN A 95 -10.30 6.40 -5.90
C GLN A 95 -9.01 5.81 -6.44
N ALA A 96 -9.09 5.38 -7.70
CA ALA A 96 -7.95 5.45 -8.61
C ALA A 96 -7.39 6.89 -8.61
N PRO A 97 -6.06 7.07 -8.71
CA PRO A 97 -5.45 8.38 -8.64
C PRO A 97 -5.91 9.25 -9.83
N ASP A 98 -6.54 10.38 -9.52
CA ASP A 98 -6.76 11.48 -10.45
C ASP A 98 -5.74 12.59 -10.14
N ALA A 99 -4.51 12.33 -10.56
CA ALA A 99 -3.50 13.33 -10.81
C ALA A 99 -2.85 12.90 -12.11
N ALA A 100 -3.23 13.54 -13.21
CA ALA A 100 -2.56 13.41 -14.49
C ALA A 100 -1.13 13.96 -14.37
N VAL A 101 -0.23 13.18 -13.75
CA VAL A 101 1.07 12.98 -14.36
C VAL A 101 0.72 12.31 -15.68
N GLU A 102 1.09 12.89 -16.82
CA GLU A 102 1.00 12.18 -18.09
C GLU A 102 1.91 10.96 -17.98
N VAL A 103 1.36 9.87 -17.45
CA VAL A 103 2.05 8.59 -17.40
C VAL A 103 2.08 8.14 -18.84
N GLU A 104 3.27 8.16 -19.44
CA GLU A 104 3.48 7.78 -20.83
C GLU A 104 2.82 6.41 -21.06
N VAL A 105 1.92 6.36 -22.04
CA VAL A 105 1.22 5.12 -22.39
C VAL A 105 2.26 4.08 -22.78
N GLY A 106 2.22 2.92 -22.12
CA GLY A 106 3.20 1.85 -22.32
C GLY A 106 4.37 1.87 -21.33
N SER A 107 4.54 2.93 -20.53
CA SER A 107 5.50 2.97 -19.42
C SER A 107 5.19 1.91 -18.36
N ARG A 108 6.19 1.62 -17.53
CA ARG A 108 6.04 0.66 -16.43
C ARG A 108 4.98 1.10 -15.42
N GLU A 109 4.92 2.39 -15.08
CA GLU A 109 3.88 2.89 -14.18
C GLU A 109 2.49 2.75 -14.80
N TRP A 110 2.34 3.08 -16.09
CA TRP A 110 1.05 2.94 -16.79
C TRP A 110 0.58 1.48 -16.79
N GLN A 111 1.50 0.54 -17.06
CA GLN A 111 1.18 -0.89 -17.02
C GLN A 111 0.71 -1.33 -15.63
N LEU A 112 1.39 -0.89 -14.56
CA LEU A 112 0.99 -1.22 -13.19
C LEU A 112 -0.36 -0.60 -12.83
N ASP A 113 -0.66 0.62 -13.30
CA ASP A 113 -1.95 1.27 -13.07
C ASP A 113 -3.09 0.54 -13.80
N VAL A 114 -2.87 0.11 -15.04
CA VAL A 114 -3.82 -0.72 -15.80
C VAL A 114 -4.07 -2.05 -15.10
N LEU A 115 -3.01 -2.74 -14.63
CA LEU A 115 -3.14 -4.00 -13.90
C LEU A 115 -3.89 -3.81 -12.58
N ALA A 116 -3.55 -2.77 -11.82
CA ALA A 116 -4.23 -2.46 -10.56
C ALA A 116 -5.72 -2.15 -10.77
N ARG A 117 -6.08 -1.46 -11.86
CA ARG A 117 -7.48 -1.27 -12.25
C ARG A 117 -8.15 -2.61 -12.54
N ARG A 118 -7.54 -3.46 -13.38
CA ARG A 118 -8.09 -4.78 -13.73
C ARG A 118 -8.35 -5.65 -12.51
N ILE A 119 -7.40 -5.71 -11.58
CA ILE A 119 -7.53 -6.49 -10.33
C ILE A 119 -8.70 -5.97 -9.48
N ARG A 120 -8.82 -4.64 -9.32
CA ARG A 120 -9.90 -4.03 -8.52
C ARG A 120 -11.28 -4.26 -9.13
N GLU A 121 -11.36 -4.26 -10.46
CA GLU A 121 -12.60 -4.46 -11.20
C GLU A 121 -12.93 -5.95 -11.42
N GLY A 122 -12.06 -6.87 -11.01
CA GLY A 122 -12.23 -8.31 -11.24
C GLY A 122 -12.11 -8.71 -12.71
N LEU A 123 -11.42 -7.91 -13.53
CA LEU A 123 -11.15 -8.23 -14.92
C LEU A 123 -10.05 -9.30 -15.03
N PRO A 124 -10.06 -10.12 -16.10
CA PRO A 124 -9.02 -11.12 -16.31
C PRO A 124 -7.62 -10.49 -16.29
N VAL A 125 -6.66 -11.16 -15.67
CA VAL A 125 -5.24 -10.76 -15.62
C VAL A 125 -4.37 -12.00 -15.81
N SER A 126 -3.14 -11.84 -16.29
CA SER A 126 -2.26 -13.00 -16.49
C SER A 126 -1.81 -13.57 -15.15
N GLU A 127 -1.47 -14.85 -15.14
CA GLU A 127 -0.84 -15.49 -13.99
C GLU A 127 0.43 -14.76 -13.55
N MET A 128 1.20 -14.14 -14.46
CA MET A 128 2.43 -13.42 -14.09
C MET A 128 2.13 -12.07 -13.41
N ASP A 129 0.92 -11.55 -13.59
CA ASP A 129 0.44 -10.33 -12.92
C ASP A 129 0.01 -10.62 -11.48
N LEU A 130 -0.51 -11.82 -11.24
CA LEU A 130 -0.95 -12.32 -9.93
C LEU A 130 0.16 -13.02 -9.14
N TRP A 131 1.13 -13.61 -9.84
CA TRP A 131 2.30 -14.29 -9.29
C TRP A 131 3.58 -13.82 -9.99
N GLY A 132 4.49 -13.23 -9.23
CA GLY A 132 5.80 -12.83 -9.73
C GLY A 132 6.08 -11.36 -9.53
N ARG A 133 6.91 -10.76 -10.40
CA ARG A 133 7.41 -9.39 -10.24
C ARG A 133 6.31 -8.34 -10.23
N ASN A 134 5.32 -8.47 -11.11
CA ASN A 134 4.21 -7.52 -11.20
C ASN A 134 3.40 -7.51 -9.89
N ALA A 135 3.03 -8.68 -9.37
CA ALA A 135 2.33 -8.80 -8.08
C ALA A 135 3.12 -8.15 -6.93
N VAL A 136 4.44 -8.39 -6.87
CA VAL A 136 5.30 -7.79 -5.85
C VAL A 136 5.34 -6.27 -5.97
N GLU A 137 5.48 -5.74 -7.18
CA GLU A 137 5.53 -4.29 -7.43
C GLU A 137 4.18 -3.59 -7.18
N LEU A 138 3.07 -4.24 -7.55
CA LEU A 138 1.72 -3.75 -7.31
C LEU A 138 1.45 -3.56 -5.81
N ILE A 139 1.79 -4.58 -4.99
CA ILE A 139 1.65 -4.53 -3.52
C ILE A 139 2.63 -3.51 -2.93
N ARG A 140 3.91 -3.56 -3.33
CA ARG A 140 4.96 -2.68 -2.77
C ARG A 140 4.70 -1.21 -3.07
N SER A 141 4.10 -0.91 -4.22
CA SER A 141 3.74 0.46 -4.61
C SER A 141 2.37 0.90 -4.08
N GLY A 142 1.65 0.05 -3.34
CA GLY A 142 0.36 0.38 -2.74
C GLY A 142 -0.78 0.57 -3.74
N ARG A 143 -0.60 0.13 -5.00
CA ARG A 143 -1.62 0.22 -6.05
C ARG A 143 -2.75 -0.79 -5.85
N VAL A 144 -2.41 -1.92 -5.24
CA VAL A 144 -3.34 -2.93 -4.74
C VAL A 144 -2.85 -3.42 -3.38
N ASP A 145 -3.76 -3.90 -2.55
CA ASP A 145 -3.41 -4.57 -1.30
C ASP A 145 -3.30 -6.10 -1.48
N ARG A 146 -2.89 -6.79 -0.41
CA ARG A 146 -2.74 -8.25 -0.42
C ARG A 146 -4.08 -8.97 -0.61
N GLU A 147 -5.15 -8.45 -0.02
CA GLU A 147 -6.47 -9.05 -0.09
C GLU A 147 -7.02 -9.03 -1.53
N GLN A 148 -6.83 -7.92 -2.24
CA GLN A 148 -7.19 -7.77 -3.65
C GLN A 148 -6.44 -8.77 -4.54
N ILE A 149 -5.14 -8.96 -4.32
CA ILE A 149 -4.35 -9.96 -5.05
C ILE A 149 -4.82 -11.38 -4.70
N GLU A 150 -5.06 -11.69 -3.42
CA GLU A 150 -5.54 -13.00 -2.99
C GLU A 150 -6.90 -13.34 -3.60
N ARG A 151 -7.83 -12.38 -3.63
CA ARG A 151 -9.13 -12.55 -4.27
C ARG A 151 -8.99 -12.88 -5.76
N ALA A 152 -8.12 -12.17 -6.48
CA ALA A 152 -7.89 -12.43 -7.89
C ALA A 152 -7.20 -13.79 -8.12
N ARG A 153 -6.30 -14.22 -7.22
CA ARG A 153 -5.68 -15.56 -7.27
C ARG A 153 -6.70 -16.67 -7.04
N LEU A 154 -7.66 -16.48 -6.14
CA LEU A 154 -8.74 -17.44 -5.91
C LEU A 154 -9.63 -17.59 -7.15
N ALA A 155 -10.01 -16.48 -7.77
CA ALA A 155 -10.77 -16.50 -9.03
C ALA A 155 -10.03 -17.26 -10.13
N TYR A 156 -8.75 -16.94 -10.35
CA TYR A 156 -7.91 -17.66 -11.31
C TYR A 156 -7.78 -19.16 -10.99
N THR A 157 -7.69 -19.52 -9.71
CA THR A 157 -7.60 -20.93 -9.31
C THR A 157 -8.90 -21.67 -9.61
N ALA A 158 -10.06 -21.06 -9.37
CA ALA A 158 -11.35 -21.63 -9.72
C ALA A 158 -11.44 -21.89 -11.23
N GLU A 159 -11.05 -20.91 -12.05
CA GLU A 159 -11.00 -21.08 -13.52
C GLU A 159 -10.06 -22.22 -13.96
N LEU A 160 -8.90 -22.35 -13.32
CA LEU A 160 -7.98 -23.46 -13.61
C LEU A 160 -8.56 -24.83 -13.24
N VAL A 161 -9.26 -24.92 -12.11
CA VAL A 161 -9.91 -26.16 -11.67
C VAL A 161 -11.00 -26.55 -12.68
N ASP A 162 -11.80 -25.57 -13.11
CA ASP A 162 -12.88 -25.80 -14.09
C ASP A 162 -12.33 -26.28 -15.45
N LEU A 163 -11.19 -25.73 -15.88
CA LEU A 163 -10.60 -26.05 -17.19
C LEU A 163 -9.75 -27.32 -17.21
N TYR A 164 -8.99 -27.59 -16.15
CA TYR A 164 -7.93 -28.61 -16.16
C TYR A 164 -8.07 -29.65 -15.04
N GLY A 165 -9.04 -29.48 -14.15
CA GLY A 165 -9.23 -30.32 -12.97
C GLY A 165 -8.30 -29.96 -11.81
N GLU A 166 -8.69 -30.42 -10.62
CA GLU A 166 -8.05 -30.04 -9.35
C GLU A 166 -6.56 -30.35 -9.30
N ALA A 167 -6.14 -31.54 -9.73
CA ALA A 167 -4.75 -31.97 -9.63
C ALA A 167 -3.81 -31.12 -10.50
N ALA A 168 -4.23 -30.80 -11.74
CA ALA A 168 -3.46 -29.96 -12.65
C ALA A 168 -3.42 -28.51 -12.18
N ALA A 169 -4.56 -27.99 -11.69
CA ALA A 169 -4.64 -26.66 -11.09
C ALA A 169 -3.70 -26.53 -9.88
N ALA A 170 -3.71 -27.49 -8.95
CA ALA A 170 -2.84 -27.49 -7.78
C ALA A 170 -1.35 -27.50 -8.16
N ALA A 171 -0.96 -28.34 -9.13
CA ALA A 171 0.42 -28.37 -9.63
C ALA A 171 0.84 -27.02 -10.25
N ARG A 172 -0.05 -26.40 -11.03
CA ARG A 172 0.21 -25.09 -11.64
C ARG A 172 0.32 -23.98 -10.60
N ILE A 173 -0.58 -23.92 -9.61
CA ILE A 173 -0.53 -22.95 -8.52
C ILE A 173 0.76 -23.09 -7.70
N ALA A 174 1.21 -24.33 -7.44
CA ALA A 174 2.48 -24.56 -6.74
C ALA A 174 3.69 -23.99 -7.51
N GLN A 175 3.73 -24.16 -8.83
CA GLN A 175 4.78 -23.56 -9.67
C GLN A 175 4.75 -22.03 -9.62
N LEU A 176 3.55 -21.44 -9.73
CA LEU A 176 3.37 -19.99 -9.68
C LEU A 176 3.74 -19.40 -8.32
N ALA A 177 3.40 -20.09 -7.23
CA ALA A 177 3.78 -19.72 -5.88
C ALA A 177 5.31 -19.75 -5.69
N ALA A 178 5.98 -20.83 -6.12
CA ALA A 178 7.43 -20.92 -6.06
C ALA A 178 8.12 -19.80 -6.87
N HIS A 179 7.60 -19.48 -8.05
CA HIS A 179 8.09 -18.35 -8.85
C HIS A 179 7.89 -17.00 -8.14
N HIS A 180 6.74 -16.80 -7.49
CA HIS A 180 6.47 -15.59 -6.72
C HIS A 180 7.39 -15.45 -5.50
N GLU A 181 7.65 -16.54 -4.79
CA GLU A 181 8.62 -16.56 -3.68
C GLU A 181 10.03 -16.20 -4.16
N ALA A 182 10.47 -16.75 -5.30
CA ALA A 182 11.75 -16.37 -5.90
C ALA A 182 11.81 -14.86 -6.25
N CYS A 183 10.71 -14.30 -6.75
CA CYS A 183 10.59 -12.87 -7.02
C CYS A 183 10.62 -12.02 -5.74
N LEU A 184 9.97 -12.48 -4.66
CA LEU A 184 10.03 -11.83 -3.34
C LEU A 184 11.44 -11.85 -2.78
N GLY A 185 12.12 -13.00 -2.87
CA GLY A 185 13.53 -13.16 -2.52
C GLY A 185 14.40 -12.15 -3.27
N ALA A 186 14.33 -12.11 -4.59
CA ALA A 186 15.08 -11.17 -5.41
C ALA A 186 14.75 -9.69 -5.12
N ALA A 187 13.50 -9.37 -4.79
CA ALA A 187 13.09 -8.02 -4.41
C ALA A 187 13.62 -7.61 -3.02
N SER A 188 13.76 -8.58 -2.10
CA SER A 188 14.35 -8.39 -0.77
C SER A 188 15.87 -8.39 -0.77
N GLU A 189 16.49 -9.10 -1.72
CA GLU A 189 17.94 -9.19 -1.91
C GLU A 189 18.53 -8.00 -2.67
N ARG A 190 17.71 -7.13 -3.28
CA ARG A 190 18.18 -5.82 -3.71
C ARG A 190 18.74 -5.11 -2.48
N PRO A 191 20.06 -4.90 -2.38
CA PRO A 191 20.60 -4.20 -1.24
C PRO A 191 20.04 -2.78 -1.29
N GLN A 192 19.32 -2.36 -0.24
CA GLN A 192 19.71 -1.10 0.36
C GLN A 192 21.18 -1.31 0.73
N THR A 193 22.06 -0.62 0.04
CA THR A 193 23.52 -0.61 0.23
C THR A 193 23.99 -1.28 1.54
N GLY A 194 24.48 -2.54 1.44
CA GLY A 194 25.36 -3.19 2.41
C GLY A 194 24.73 -4.02 3.55
N ALA A 195 24.50 -5.31 3.33
CA ALA A 195 24.75 -6.40 4.31
C ALA A 195 24.42 -7.77 3.70
N ARG A 196 25.25 -8.78 3.98
CA ARG A 196 25.16 -10.15 3.43
C ARG A 196 24.23 -11.02 4.30
N PRO A 197 23.31 -11.84 3.74
CA PRO A 197 22.32 -12.55 4.56
C PRO A 197 22.81 -13.91 5.09
N ASP A 198 22.39 -14.25 6.31
CA ASP A 198 22.65 -15.51 7.02
C ASP A 198 21.58 -16.58 6.68
N ARG A 199 22.03 -17.78 6.31
CA ARG A 199 21.24 -18.87 5.69
C ARG A 199 20.31 -19.61 6.66
N ARG A 200 20.43 -19.39 7.98
CA ARG A 200 19.62 -20.12 8.99
C ARG A 200 18.16 -19.63 9.12
N ALA A 201 17.87 -18.40 8.71
CA ALA A 201 16.51 -17.84 8.80
C ALA A 201 15.52 -18.43 7.77
N SER A 202 16.04 -18.92 6.64
CA SER A 202 15.22 -19.43 5.51
C SER A 202 14.51 -20.77 5.83
N ALA A 203 15.15 -21.66 6.58
CA ALA A 203 14.58 -22.97 6.92
C ALA A 203 13.40 -22.90 7.91
N ALA A 204 13.39 -21.89 8.79
CA ALA A 204 12.35 -21.75 9.83
C ALA A 204 11.01 -21.21 9.29
N ALA A 205 11.04 -20.47 8.18
CA ALA A 205 9.83 -19.92 7.56
C ALA A 205 9.06 -21.00 6.78
N ALA A 206 9.77 -21.85 6.02
CA ALA A 206 9.18 -22.95 5.27
C ALA A 206 8.44 -23.97 6.16
N ALA A 207 8.99 -24.25 7.35
CA ALA A 207 8.36 -25.17 8.30
C ALA A 207 7.02 -24.68 8.86
N ARG A 208 6.82 -23.35 8.98
CA ARG A 208 5.57 -22.78 9.51
C ARG A 208 4.44 -22.81 8.49
N ILE A 209 4.74 -22.58 7.21
CA ILE A 209 3.73 -22.56 6.14
C ILE A 209 3.17 -23.96 5.89
N LEU A 210 4.03 -24.99 5.90
CA LEU A 210 3.62 -26.38 5.75
C LEU A 210 2.75 -26.88 6.91
N ALA A 211 3.01 -26.43 8.15
CA ALA A 211 2.21 -26.78 9.31
C ALA A 211 0.80 -26.18 9.26
N THR A 212 0.66 -24.95 8.79
CA THR A 212 -0.65 -24.27 8.67
C THR A 212 -1.50 -24.88 7.54
N ALA A 213 -0.88 -25.29 6.44
CA ALA A 213 -1.59 -25.95 5.34
C ALA A 213 -2.12 -27.35 5.75
N ALA A 214 -1.35 -28.12 6.52
CA ALA A 214 -1.77 -29.43 7.00
C ALA A 214 -2.93 -29.37 8.01
N ALA A 215 -2.99 -28.31 8.83
CA ALA A 215 -4.06 -28.11 9.80
C ALA A 215 -5.40 -27.78 9.12
N SER A 216 -5.40 -27.02 8.02
CA SER A 216 -6.62 -26.68 7.28
C SER A 216 -7.19 -27.85 6.49
N VAL A 217 -6.37 -28.82 6.07
CA VAL A 217 -6.81 -30.01 5.32
C VAL A 217 -7.47 -31.05 6.24
N SER A 218 -7.08 -31.10 7.52
CA SER A 218 -7.66 -32.05 8.49
C SER A 218 -9.05 -31.64 9.01
N ALA A 219 -9.43 -30.37 8.85
CA ALA A 219 -10.72 -29.85 9.31
C ALA A 219 -11.90 -30.10 8.35
N THR A 220 -11.64 -30.60 7.14
CA THR A 220 -12.64 -30.68 6.06
C THR A 220 -13.06 -32.11 5.69
N LYS A 221 -12.71 -33.11 6.50
CA LYS A 221 -13.13 -34.50 6.27
C LYS A 221 -14.40 -34.79 7.10
N PRO A 222 -15.60 -34.90 6.49
CA PRO A 222 -16.80 -35.28 7.23
C PRO A 222 -16.68 -36.75 7.66
N ALA A 223 -17.02 -37.01 8.93
CA ALA A 223 -17.17 -38.36 9.45
C ALA A 223 -18.32 -39.05 8.69
N ALA A 224 -18.01 -40.18 8.06
CA ALA A 224 -18.98 -41.15 7.56
C ALA A 224 -19.32 -42.15 8.67
#